data_AF-A0A965UTE8-F1
#
_entry.id   AF-A0A965UTE8-F1
#
_cell.length_a   1.000
_cell.length_b   1.000
_cell.length_c   1.000
_cell.angle_alpha   90.00
_cell.angle_beta   90.00
_cell.angle_gamma   90.00
#
_symmetry.space_group_name_H-M   'P 1'
#
loop_
_entity.id
_entity.type
_entity.pdbx_description
1 polymer ?
#
loop_
_entity_poly.entity_id
_entity_poly.type
_entity_poly.pdbx_seq_one_letter_code
_entity_poly.pdbx_strand_id
1 'polypeptide(L)'
;MKDTLIDPAISALTYRVNLAERKNEELELLCKQTAESLRQLRQELAAGRVAIRENSEKEAKAVLAGVLDERDIVVPAELRIRPSKIKRGGRRSGGSNRTSTTTAKRWALWKLQREQGYTFQQIARAWGCNHTAVVHASRQGFKPYRNYQQSGGRK
;
A
#
# COMPACT_ATOMS: atom_id res chain seq x y z
N MET A 1 28.12 -88.55 -11.77
CA MET A 1 27.26 -87.37 -11.97
C MET A 1 26.88 -86.83 -10.59
N LYS A 2 27.71 -85.96 -10.01
CA LYS A 2 27.47 -85.33 -8.70
C LYS A 2 27.70 -83.83 -8.81
N ASP A 3 27.17 -83.26 -9.87
CA ASP A 3 27.09 -81.81 -10.05
C ASP A 3 25.61 -81.48 -10.18
N THR A 4 25.16 -80.43 -9.49
CA THR A 4 23.82 -79.80 -9.50
C THR A 4 22.97 -79.92 -8.23
N LEU A 5 23.56 -79.92 -7.04
CA LEU A 5 22.84 -79.46 -5.85
C LEU A 5 23.46 -78.13 -5.42
N ILE A 6 22.91 -77.04 -5.95
CA ILE A 6 23.17 -75.71 -5.40
C ILE A 6 22.82 -75.79 -3.91
N ASP A 7 23.76 -75.43 -3.05
CA ASP A 7 23.60 -75.42 -1.61
C ASP A 7 22.30 -74.66 -1.25
N PRO A 8 21.35 -75.27 -0.51
CA PRO A 8 20.12 -74.63 -0.08
C PRO A 8 20.33 -73.24 0.55
N ALA A 9 21.46 -73.02 1.22
CA ALA A 9 21.84 -71.73 1.78
C ALA A 9 22.10 -70.67 0.69
N ILE A 10 22.78 -71.06 -0.40
CA ILE A 10 23.03 -70.18 -1.55
C ILE A 10 21.70 -69.80 -2.22
N SER A 11 20.82 -70.78 -2.46
CA SER A 11 19.51 -70.53 -3.09
C SER A 11 18.63 -69.58 -2.26
N ALA A 12 18.62 -69.72 -0.93
CA ALA A 12 17.88 -68.84 -0.03
C ALA A 12 18.44 -67.41 0.00
N LEU A 13 19.77 -67.28 -0.06
CA LEU A 13 20.43 -65.97 -0.14
C LEU A 13 20.14 -65.28 -1.47
N THR A 14 20.22 -65.98 -2.61
CA THR A 14 19.88 -65.43 -3.93
C THR A 14 18.44 -64.92 -3.97
N TYR A 15 17.49 -65.68 -3.42
CA TYR A 15 16.10 -65.24 -3.34
C TYR A 15 15.94 -63.95 -2.50
N ARG A 16 16.61 -63.88 -1.34
CA ARG A 16 16.55 -62.69 -0.47
C ARG A 16 17.18 -61.46 -1.13
N VAL A 17 18.28 -61.63 -1.85
CA VAL A 17 18.93 -60.55 -2.61
C VAL A 17 18.00 -60.06 -3.71
N ASN A 18 17.44 -60.96 -4.53
CA ASN A 18 16.50 -60.59 -5.59
C ASN A 18 15.25 -59.86 -5.04
N LEU A 19 14.74 -60.29 -3.88
CA LEU A 19 13.62 -59.62 -3.23
C LEU A 19 14.00 -58.23 -2.70
N ALA A 20 15.23 -58.08 -2.17
CA ALA A 20 15.73 -56.79 -1.71
C ALA A 20 15.97 -55.83 -2.89
N GLU A 21 16.52 -56.30 -4.00
CA GLU A 21 16.74 -55.51 -5.22
C GLU A 21 15.41 -54.97 -5.77
N ARG A 22 14.39 -55.83 -5.89
CA ARG A 22 13.04 -55.40 -6.33
C ARG A 22 12.43 -54.36 -5.41
N LYS A 23 12.54 -54.55 -4.09
CA LYS A 23 12.05 -53.55 -3.12
C LYS A 23 12.82 -52.23 -3.24
N ASN A 24 14.10 -52.29 -3.56
CA ASN A 24 14.92 -51.10 -3.77
C ASN A 24 14.46 -50.34 -5.02
N GLU A 25 14.21 -51.05 -6.12
CA GLU A 25 13.65 -50.46 -7.36
C GLU A 25 12.29 -49.80 -7.12
N GLU A 26 11.40 -50.46 -6.37
CA GLU A 26 10.10 -49.90 -5.98
C GLU A 26 10.23 -48.62 -5.13
N LEU A 27 11.15 -48.62 -4.17
CA LEU A 27 11.41 -47.44 -3.33
C LEU A 27 12.00 -46.29 -4.15
N GLU A 28 12.92 -46.57 -5.08
CA GLU A 28 13.47 -45.56 -5.97
C GLU A 28 12.38 -44.93 -6.85
N LEU A 29 11.43 -45.73 -7.34
CA LEU A 29 10.30 -45.24 -8.11
C LEU A 29 9.40 -44.32 -7.28
N LEU A 30 9.06 -44.72 -6.05
CA LEU A 30 8.27 -43.90 -5.12
C LEU A 30 8.98 -42.59 -4.76
N CYS A 31 10.29 -42.62 -4.55
CA CYS A 31 11.10 -41.42 -4.31
C CYS A 31 11.07 -40.46 -5.51
N LYS A 32 11.11 -40.97 -6.75
CA LYS A 32 10.99 -40.12 -7.95
C LYS A 32 9.62 -39.48 -8.06
N GLN A 33 8.56 -40.28 -7.89
CA GLN A 33 7.17 -39.79 -7.95
C GLN A 33 6.91 -38.72 -6.89
N THR A 34 7.32 -38.97 -5.65
CA THR A 34 7.16 -37.99 -4.54
C THR A 34 7.95 -36.71 -4.78
N ALA A 35 9.16 -36.80 -5.33
CA ALA A 35 9.95 -35.62 -5.69
C ALA A 35 9.26 -34.77 -6.77
N GLU A 36 8.66 -35.42 -7.78
CA GLU A 36 7.87 -34.76 -8.82
C GLU A 36 6.62 -34.09 -8.27
N SER A 37 5.84 -34.77 -7.43
CA SER A 37 4.66 -34.20 -6.78
C SER A 37 5.02 -33.00 -5.90
N LEU A 38 6.12 -33.07 -5.14
CA LEU A 38 6.62 -31.94 -4.35
C LEU A 38 7.02 -30.75 -5.23
N ARG A 39 7.60 -31.02 -6.41
CA ARG A 39 7.95 -29.98 -7.38
C ARG A 39 6.70 -29.30 -7.94
N GLN A 40 5.66 -30.05 -8.28
CA GLN A 40 4.38 -29.53 -8.76
C GLN A 40 3.71 -28.65 -7.68
N LEU A 41 3.59 -29.15 -6.45
CA LEU A 41 3.02 -28.39 -5.32
C LEU A 41 3.78 -27.08 -5.07
N ARG A 42 5.11 -27.07 -5.18
CA ARG A 42 5.91 -25.84 -5.05
C ARG A 42 5.60 -24.84 -6.16
N GLN A 43 5.39 -25.30 -7.40
CA GLN A 43 5.02 -24.44 -8.52
C GLN A 43 3.61 -23.85 -8.34
N GLU A 44 2.65 -24.67 -7.92
CA GLU A 44 1.28 -24.23 -7.63
C GLU A 44 1.24 -23.20 -6.49
N LEU A 45 1.98 -23.43 -5.41
CA LEU A 45 2.10 -22.47 -4.31
C LEU A 45 2.73 -21.15 -4.74
N ALA A 46 3.75 -21.20 -5.62
CA ALA A 46 4.37 -20.00 -6.17
C ALA A 46 3.39 -19.20 -7.04
N ALA A 47 2.66 -19.87 -7.93
CA ALA A 47 1.63 -19.25 -8.75
C ALA A 47 0.49 -18.67 -7.91
N GLY A 48 0.02 -19.41 -6.89
CA GLY A 48 -1.01 -18.96 -5.96
C GLY A 48 -0.60 -17.70 -5.18
N ARG A 49 0.66 -17.62 -4.73
CA ARG A 49 1.18 -16.41 -4.06
C ARG A 49 1.18 -15.18 -4.96
N VAL A 50 1.52 -15.34 -6.24
CA VAL A 50 1.49 -14.23 -7.21
C VAL A 50 0.04 -13.79 -7.44
N ALA A 51 -0.88 -14.73 -7.65
CA ALA A 51 -2.29 -14.43 -7.85
C ALA A 51 -2.92 -13.72 -6.64
N ILE A 52 -2.62 -14.15 -5.41
CA ILE A 52 -3.07 -13.48 -4.18
C ILE A 52 -2.55 -12.05 -4.14
N ARG A 53 -1.25 -11.85 -4.40
CA ARG A 53 -0.64 -10.52 -4.41
C ARG A 53 -1.30 -9.60 -5.43
N GLU A 54 -1.51 -10.07 -6.66
CA GLU A 54 -2.16 -9.28 -7.71
C GLU A 54 -3.60 -8.92 -7.36
N ASN A 55 -4.36 -9.84 -6.77
CA ASN A 55 -5.73 -9.56 -6.32
C ASN A 55 -5.74 -8.56 -5.17
N SER A 56 -4.87 -8.71 -4.16
CA SER A 56 -4.75 -7.74 -3.08
C SER A 56 -4.37 -6.35 -3.59
N GLU A 57 -3.48 -6.26 -4.58
CA GLU A 57 -3.12 -4.98 -5.20
C GLU A 57 -4.30 -4.35 -5.97
N LYS A 58 -5.10 -5.15 -6.68
CA LYS A 58 -6.31 -4.68 -7.38
C LYS A 58 -7.38 -4.21 -6.39
N GLU A 59 -7.64 -4.97 -5.33
CA GLU A 59 -8.59 -4.60 -4.28
C GLU A 59 -8.14 -3.32 -3.57
N ALA A 60 -6.86 -3.21 -3.21
CA ALA A 60 -6.31 -1.99 -2.61
C ALA A 60 -6.49 -0.77 -3.53
N LYS A 61 -6.24 -0.92 -4.84
CA LYS A 61 -6.48 0.15 -5.83
C LYS A 61 -7.96 0.51 -5.97
N ALA A 62 -8.85 -0.48 -5.96
CA ALA A 62 -10.29 -0.26 -6.05
C ALA A 62 -10.83 0.47 -4.80
N VAL A 63 -10.36 0.09 -3.60
CA VAL A 63 -10.66 0.80 -2.36
C VAL A 63 -10.13 2.24 -2.42
N LEU A 64 -8.90 2.43 -2.92
CA LEU A 64 -8.31 3.77 -3.07
C LEU A 64 -9.11 4.65 -4.03
N ALA A 65 -9.65 4.10 -5.12
CA ALA A 65 -10.44 4.84 -6.10
C ALA A 65 -11.77 5.39 -5.55
N GLY A 66 -12.30 4.80 -4.47
CA GLY A 66 -13.49 5.29 -3.77
C GLY A 66 -13.19 6.33 -2.68
N VAL A 67 -11.91 6.55 -2.35
CA VAL A 67 -11.49 7.51 -1.32
C VAL A 67 -11.19 8.84 -2.00
N LEU A 68 -11.90 9.90 -1.59
CA LEU A 68 -11.62 11.28 -1.98
C LEU A 68 -10.11 11.59 -1.89
N ASP A 69 -9.44 11.92 -2.99
CA ASP A 69 -8.00 12.19 -3.00
C ASP A 69 -7.73 13.69 -2.78
N GLU A 70 -6.61 14.02 -2.13
CA GLU A 70 -6.15 15.40 -1.95
C GLU A 70 -5.84 16.10 -3.29
N ARG A 71 -5.60 15.33 -4.36
CA ARG A 71 -5.35 15.84 -5.72
C ARG A 71 -6.60 16.37 -6.41
N ASP A 72 -7.78 15.94 -6.00
CA ASP A 72 -9.06 16.41 -6.56
C ASP A 72 -9.43 17.81 -6.05
N ILE A 73 -8.77 18.27 -5.00
CA ILE A 73 -8.99 19.60 -4.44
C ILE A 73 -8.33 20.66 -5.35
N VAL A 74 -9.15 21.35 -6.14
CA VAL A 74 -8.71 22.50 -6.94
C VAL A 74 -8.41 23.68 -6.01
N VAL A 75 -7.12 24.01 -5.84
CA VAL A 75 -6.66 25.15 -5.03
C VAL A 75 -6.32 26.34 -5.92
N PRO A 76 -7.04 27.48 -5.81
CA PRO A 76 -6.71 28.70 -6.54
C PRO A 76 -5.28 29.18 -6.22
N ALA A 77 -4.48 29.44 -7.25
CA ALA A 77 -3.07 29.83 -7.11
C ALA A 77 -2.89 31.08 -6.25
N GLU A 78 -3.85 32.00 -6.28
CA GLU A 78 -3.88 33.24 -5.50
C GLU A 78 -4.09 33.02 -4.00
N LEU A 79 -4.76 31.93 -3.61
CA LEU A 79 -5.06 31.64 -2.20
C LEU A 79 -4.08 30.65 -1.59
N ARG A 80 -3.24 30.01 -2.43
CA ARG A 80 -2.22 29.06 -2.02
C ARG A 80 -1.20 29.70 -1.08
N ILE A 81 -0.91 29.00 0.02
CA ILE A 81 0.07 29.45 1.00
C ILE A 81 1.46 29.15 0.44
N ARG A 82 2.25 30.19 0.20
CA ARG A 82 3.63 30.02 -0.27
C ARG A 82 4.52 29.54 0.88
N PRO A 83 5.38 28.53 0.65
CA PRO A 83 6.32 28.07 1.67
C PRO A 83 7.27 29.20 2.06
N SER A 84 7.72 29.19 3.32
CA SER A 84 8.79 30.09 3.75
C SER A 84 10.06 29.78 2.97
N LYS A 85 10.79 30.82 2.59
CA LYS A 85 12.07 30.70 1.89
C LYS A 85 13.19 31.17 2.82
N ILE A 86 14.28 30.42 2.87
CA ILE A 86 15.49 30.85 3.58
C ILE A 86 16.20 31.84 2.65
N LYS A 87 16.43 33.07 3.13
CA LYS A 87 17.19 34.10 2.39
C LYS A 87 18.12 34.80 3.37
N ARG A 88 19.43 34.80 3.07
CA ARG A 88 20.50 35.40 3.90
C ARG A 88 20.45 34.93 5.36
N GLY A 89 20.56 33.62 5.61
CA GLY A 89 20.64 33.05 6.96
C GLY A 89 19.36 33.09 7.80
N GLY A 90 18.29 33.76 7.35
CA GLY A 90 17.00 33.83 8.05
C GLY A 90 15.86 33.19 7.27
N ARG A 91 14.91 32.57 7.99
CA ARG A 91 13.61 32.15 7.42
C ARG A 91 12.77 33.39 7.14
N ARG A 92 12.58 33.73 5.86
CA ARG A 92 11.63 34.78 5.45
C ARG A 92 10.30 34.16 5.06
N SER A 93 9.22 34.83 5.44
CA SER A 93 7.87 34.45 4.98
C SER A 93 7.81 34.51 3.45
N GLY A 94 7.17 33.53 2.81
CA GLY A 94 7.08 33.39 1.35
C GLY A 94 6.29 34.50 0.61
N GLY A 95 5.79 35.50 1.33
CA GLY A 95 5.16 36.70 0.78
C GLY A 95 3.62 36.75 0.85
N SER A 96 3.15 38.00 0.92
CA SER A 96 1.85 38.69 0.77
C SER A 96 0.50 37.97 0.49
N ASN A 97 0.24 36.74 0.94
CA ASN A 97 -1.11 36.12 0.90
C ASN A 97 -1.71 35.88 2.31
N ARG A 98 -1.54 36.89 3.19
CA ARG A 98 -2.00 36.86 4.59
C ARG A 98 -3.06 37.92 4.91
N THR A 99 -3.52 38.67 3.91
CA THR A 99 -4.57 39.68 4.09
C THR A 99 -5.83 39.02 4.65
N SER A 100 -6.53 39.72 5.54
CA SER A 100 -7.76 39.23 6.18
C SER A 100 -8.77 38.69 5.14
N THR A 101 -8.92 39.40 4.02
CA THR A 101 -9.74 39.01 2.86
C THR A 101 -9.32 37.67 2.25
N THR A 102 -8.03 37.47 2.00
CA THR A 102 -7.51 36.21 1.44
C THR A 102 -7.67 35.04 2.41
N THR A 103 -7.46 35.27 3.70
CA THR A 103 -7.60 34.25 4.74
C THR A 103 -9.06 33.81 4.86
N ALA A 104 -10.01 34.73 4.77
CA ALA A 104 -11.42 34.41 4.80
C ALA A 104 -11.91 33.64 3.58
N LYS A 105 -11.49 34.06 2.37
CA LYS A 105 -11.76 33.28 1.15
C LYS A 105 -11.22 31.85 1.27
N ARG A 106 -10.01 31.69 1.81
CA ARG A 106 -9.40 30.38 2.08
C ARG A 106 -10.22 29.55 3.08
N TRP A 107 -10.63 30.15 4.20
CA TRP A 107 -11.40 29.46 5.23
C TRP A 107 -12.80 29.07 4.75
N ALA A 108 -13.44 29.87 3.90
CA ALA A 108 -14.71 29.52 3.26
C ALA A 108 -14.56 28.27 2.36
N LEU A 109 -13.48 28.18 1.59
CA LEU A 109 -13.22 27.00 0.76
C LEU A 109 -12.87 25.77 1.60
N TRP A 110 -12.10 25.92 2.68
CA TRP A 110 -11.83 24.83 3.61
C TRP A 110 -13.10 24.31 4.28
N LYS A 111 -14.05 25.20 4.61
CA LYS A 111 -15.35 24.82 5.15
C LYS A 111 -16.12 23.95 4.16
N LEU A 112 -16.22 24.40 2.90
CA LEU A 112 -16.91 23.67 1.84
C LEU A 112 -16.25 22.30 1.57
N GLN A 113 -14.91 22.23 1.60
CA GLN A 113 -14.17 20.96 1.47
C GLN A 113 -14.43 20.02 2.66
N ARG A 114 -14.61 20.55 3.87
CA ARG A 114 -15.02 19.74 5.03
C ARG A 114 -16.44 19.21 4.91
N GLU A 115 -17.35 20.02 4.37
CA GLU A 115 -18.74 19.61 4.09
C GLU A 115 -18.81 18.54 2.99
N GLN A 116 -17.88 18.57 2.03
CA GLN A 116 -17.70 17.53 0.99
C GLN A 116 -17.11 16.22 1.53
N GLY A 117 -16.66 16.17 2.79
CA GLY A 117 -16.12 14.97 3.41
C GLY A 117 -14.60 14.84 3.40
N TYR A 118 -13.85 15.80 2.85
CA TYR A 118 -12.38 15.77 2.91
C TYR A 118 -11.87 15.89 4.35
N THR A 119 -10.82 15.16 4.68
CA THR A 119 -10.16 15.25 5.99
C THR A 119 -9.33 16.53 6.10
N PHE A 120 -9.07 16.97 7.35
CA PHE A 120 -8.19 18.13 7.59
C PHE A 120 -6.80 17.96 6.99
N GLN A 121 -6.26 16.73 6.98
CA GLN A 121 -4.94 16.43 6.43
C GLN A 121 -4.92 16.53 4.90
N GLN A 122 -5.93 15.98 4.22
CA GLN A 122 -6.06 16.07 2.75
C GLN A 122 -6.17 17.53 2.30
N ILE A 123 -7.02 18.31 2.96
CA ILE A 123 -7.13 19.75 2.72
C ILE A 123 -5.76 20.43 2.93
N ALA A 124 -5.08 20.15 4.04
CA ALA A 124 -3.81 20.80 4.34
C ALA A 124 -2.72 20.50 3.31
N ARG A 125 -2.62 19.24 2.85
CA ARG A 125 -1.67 18.80 1.83
C ARG A 125 -1.96 19.45 0.48
N ALA A 126 -3.22 19.43 0.03
CA ALA A 126 -3.63 20.10 -1.21
C ALA A 126 -3.27 21.60 -1.20
N TRP A 127 -3.49 22.26 -0.06
CA TRP A 127 -3.25 23.69 0.10
C TRP A 127 -1.78 24.05 0.44
N GLY A 128 -0.92 23.06 0.65
CA GLY A 128 0.48 23.26 1.03
C GLY A 128 0.67 23.93 2.40
N CYS A 129 -0.23 23.66 3.34
CA CYS A 129 -0.20 24.22 4.69
C CYS A 129 -0.14 23.13 5.77
N ASN A 130 0.12 23.53 7.02
CA ASN A 130 0.08 22.60 8.15
C ASN A 130 -1.39 22.30 8.51
N HIS A 131 -1.73 21.03 8.76
CA HIS A 131 -3.08 20.60 9.16
C HIS A 131 -3.60 21.34 10.40
N THR A 132 -2.72 21.73 11.31
CA THR A 132 -3.07 22.54 12.48
C THR A 132 -3.71 23.88 12.12
N ALA A 133 -3.36 24.47 10.98
CA ALA A 133 -3.97 25.71 10.50
C ALA A 133 -5.45 25.51 10.09
N VAL A 134 -5.77 24.37 9.49
CA VAL A 134 -7.14 24.01 9.11
C VAL A 134 -7.95 23.64 10.35
N VAL A 135 -7.36 22.90 11.29
CA VAL A 135 -7.98 22.59 12.60
C VAL A 135 -8.27 23.87 13.38
N HIS A 136 -7.33 24.82 13.42
CA HIS A 136 -7.55 26.12 14.04
C HIS A 136 -8.70 26.88 13.36
N ALA A 137 -8.73 26.92 12.03
CA ALA A 137 -9.83 27.54 11.28
C ALA A 137 -11.18 26.90 11.64
N SER A 138 -11.24 25.57 11.75
CA SER A 138 -12.44 24.83 12.14
C SER A 138 -12.87 25.16 13.57
N ARG A 139 -11.93 25.26 14.52
CA ARG A 139 -12.22 25.68 15.91
C ARG A 139 -12.81 27.09 15.98
N GLN A 140 -12.40 27.97 15.07
CA GLN A 140 -12.95 29.32 14.92
C GLN A 140 -14.23 29.37 14.05
N GLY A 141 -14.82 28.22 13.73
CA GLY A 141 -16.02 28.13 12.88
C GLY A 141 -15.83 28.68 11.48
N PHE A 142 -14.59 28.64 10.97
CA PHE A 142 -14.17 29.24 9.69
C PHE A 142 -14.44 30.76 9.59
N LYS A 143 -14.42 31.47 10.72
CA LYS A 143 -14.53 32.93 10.79
C LYS A 143 -13.19 33.55 11.22
N PRO A 144 -12.41 34.17 10.33
CA PRO A 144 -11.05 34.60 10.64
C PRO A 144 -10.95 35.77 11.62
N TYR A 145 -11.92 36.69 11.64
CA TYR A 145 -11.95 37.83 12.57
C TYR A 145 -13.39 38.32 12.84
N ARG A 146 -13.61 38.91 14.03
CA ARG A 146 -14.91 39.42 14.50
C ARG A 146 -15.54 40.50 13.58
N ASN A 147 -14.72 41.24 12.82
CA ASN A 147 -15.16 42.36 11.96
C ASN A 147 -15.06 42.07 10.44
N TYR A 148 -14.94 40.81 10.02
CA TYR A 148 -14.69 40.46 8.61
C TYR A 148 -15.77 40.97 7.63
N GLN A 149 -17.03 41.07 8.06
CA GLN A 149 -18.14 41.55 7.23
C GLN A 149 -18.09 43.05 6.89
N GLN A 150 -17.27 43.88 7.55
CA GLN A 150 -17.31 45.34 7.38
C GLN A 150 -16.44 45.91 6.25
N SER A 151 -15.58 45.11 5.60
CA SER A 151 -14.63 45.63 4.59
C SER A 151 -15.05 45.39 3.13
N GLY A 152 -16.20 44.77 2.88
CA GLY A 152 -16.73 44.49 1.54
C GLY A 152 -17.61 45.60 0.93
N GLY A 153 -17.81 46.72 1.65
CA GLY A 153 -18.71 47.79 1.26
C GLY A 153 -18.08 49.17 1.41
N ARG A 154 -17.08 49.48 0.59
CA ARG A 154 -16.75 50.85 0.21
C ARG A 154 -16.53 50.87 -1.30
N LYS A 155 -17.61 51.17 -2.02
CA LYS A 155 -17.54 51.89 -3.30
C LYS A 155 -17.47 53.37 -2.98
#